data_AF-A0A7S3YII4-F1
#
_entry.id   AF-A0A7S3YII4-F1
#
_cell.length_a   1.000
_cell.length_b   1.000
_cell.length_c   1.000
_cell.angle_alpha   90.00
_cell.angle_beta   90.00
_cell.angle_gamma   90.00
#
_symmetry.space_group_name_H-M   'P 1'
#
loop_
_entity.id
_entity.type
_entity.pdbx_description
1 polymer ?
#
loop_
_entity_poly.entity_id
_entity_poly.type
_entity_poly.pdbx_seq_one_letter_code
_entity_poly.pdbx_strand_id
1 'polypeptide(L)'
;VLTGTHDKVEVRRAEKARAQAVRAVHEMIARLNRQFHPQGIEILDVIITRVQLNPEIANQMTEKTMVISRQAEQRMTQMSQMQELGFSEELTTLLQAYSEEQDGEKAQGTKEIQVVTKTLDLQRAEAAKQQAAVAEEAGVSVQMINAEARKETSKLVVGSGAVTTGLVSAAEAEAALARAECDKHVATALAEAELKVAQNKSKAAQVVNAAEEKASQMLAARRAFETHEMKIGVYDALAANEKVVIADAAGPRATQALLSEAILAGHEGRDPARARVVAEAAVMRNLADNLVPP
;
A
#
# COMPACT_ATOMS: atom_id res chain seq x y z
N VAL A 1 -67.71 81.19 11.20
CA VAL A 1 -68.76 82.03 11.83
C VAL A 1 -68.81 83.36 11.08
N LEU A 2 -69.71 83.49 10.10
CA LEU A 2 -69.90 84.71 9.29
C LEU A 2 -71.32 85.22 9.54
N THR A 3 -71.50 85.99 10.61
CA THR A 3 -72.73 86.79 10.80
C THR A 3 -72.61 88.02 9.93
N GLY A 4 -73.46 88.13 8.91
CA GLY A 4 -73.43 89.24 7.96
C GLY A 4 -73.79 90.56 8.64
N THR A 5 -73.21 91.65 8.15
CA THR A 5 -73.53 93.03 8.56
C THR A 5 -75.02 93.39 8.42
N HIS A 6 -75.78 92.61 7.64
CA HIS A 6 -77.23 92.72 7.49
C HIS A 6 -78.01 92.37 8.77
N ASP A 7 -77.59 91.37 9.55
CA ASP A 7 -78.33 90.92 10.73
C ASP A 7 -78.40 92.02 11.82
N LYS A 8 -77.30 92.76 12.01
CA LYS A 8 -77.21 93.84 13.00
C LYS A 8 -78.06 95.07 12.63
N VAL A 9 -78.28 95.31 11.34
CA VAL A 9 -79.09 96.44 10.85
C VAL A 9 -80.59 96.13 10.95
N GLU A 10 -80.98 94.87 10.72
CA GLU A 10 -82.36 94.42 10.86
C GLU A 10 -82.84 94.43 12.32
N VAL A 11 -81.99 93.99 13.26
CA VAL A 11 -82.30 94.06 14.70
C VAL A 11 -82.59 95.50 15.14
N ARG A 12 -81.77 96.47 14.71
CA ARG A 12 -81.98 97.89 15.03
C ARG A 12 -83.23 98.50 14.39
N ARG A 13 -83.63 98.02 13.21
CA ARG A 13 -84.88 98.45 12.55
C ARG A 13 -86.11 97.87 13.24
N ALA A 14 -86.03 96.61 13.68
CA ALA A 14 -87.09 95.95 14.45
C ALA A 14 -87.33 96.65 15.80
N GLU A 15 -86.27 97.07 16.50
CA GLU A 15 -86.37 97.82 17.75
C GLU A 15 -87.06 99.18 17.56
N LYS A 16 -86.72 99.93 16.51
CA LYS A 16 -87.37 101.21 16.20
C LYS A 16 -88.85 101.05 15.85
N ALA A 17 -89.20 100.01 15.09
CA ALA A 17 -90.59 99.70 14.75
C ALA A 17 -91.42 99.35 15.99
N ARG A 18 -90.85 98.57 16.92
CA ARG A 18 -91.49 98.26 18.22
C ARG A 18 -91.76 99.53 19.03
N ALA A 19 -90.79 100.45 19.11
CA ALA A 19 -90.97 101.70 19.85
C ALA A 19 -92.07 102.61 19.25
N GLN A 20 -92.18 102.67 17.92
CA GLN A 20 -93.26 103.41 17.25
C GLN A 20 -94.64 102.78 17.47
N ALA A 21 -94.73 101.45 17.44
CA ALA A 21 -95.98 100.74 17.71
C ALA A 21 -96.48 100.98 19.15
N VAL A 22 -95.59 100.95 20.14
CA VAL A 22 -95.94 101.25 21.55
C VAL A 22 -96.49 102.67 21.71
N ARG A 23 -95.91 103.66 21.02
CA ARG A 23 -96.41 105.05 21.05
C ARG A 23 -97.80 105.19 20.41
N ALA A 24 -98.03 104.56 19.28
CA ALA A 24 -99.33 104.59 18.60
C ALA A 24 -100.45 103.98 19.45
N VAL A 25 -100.16 102.90 20.20
CA VAL A 25 -101.11 102.29 21.14
C VAL A 25 -101.44 103.23 22.29
N HIS A 26 -100.43 103.89 22.89
CA HIS A 26 -100.66 104.86 23.98
C HIS A 26 -101.48 106.08 23.53
N GLU A 27 -101.22 106.61 22.33
CA GLU A 27 -102.02 107.71 21.76
C GLU A 27 -103.47 107.28 21.48
N MET A 28 -103.68 106.03 21.05
CA MET A 28 -105.02 105.49 20.82
C MET A 28 -105.81 105.31 22.12
N ILE A 29 -105.17 104.80 23.17
CA ILE A 29 -105.75 104.69 24.52
C ILE A 29 -106.14 106.07 25.05
N ALA A 30 -105.24 107.05 24.97
CA ALA A 30 -105.51 108.40 25.44
C ALA A 30 -106.67 109.08 24.67
N ARG A 31 -106.79 108.83 23.36
CA ARG A 31 -107.88 109.37 22.52
C ARG A 31 -109.21 108.70 22.85
N LEU A 32 -109.25 107.38 23.01
CA LEU A 32 -110.47 106.66 23.37
C LEU A 32 -110.93 107.04 24.78
N ASN A 33 -110.00 107.15 25.74
CA ASN A 33 -110.34 107.60 27.09
C ASN A 33 -110.97 109.00 27.08
N ARG A 34 -110.46 109.96 26.30
CA ARG A 34 -111.13 111.28 26.15
C ARG A 34 -112.57 111.21 25.63
N GLN A 35 -112.90 110.23 24.77
CA GLN A 35 -114.23 110.10 24.18
C GLN A 35 -115.23 109.37 25.10
N PHE A 36 -114.76 108.41 25.90
CA PHE A 36 -115.61 107.57 26.76
C PHE A 36 -115.63 108.02 28.24
N HIS A 37 -114.73 108.92 28.65
CA HIS A 37 -114.71 109.47 30.01
C HIS A 37 -116.02 110.14 30.44
N PRO A 38 -116.73 110.92 29.59
CA PRO A 38 -118.02 111.53 29.94
C PRO A 38 -119.13 110.49 30.15
N GLN A 39 -118.94 109.27 29.65
CA GLN A 39 -119.85 108.13 29.82
C GLN A 39 -119.48 107.26 31.04
N GLY A 40 -118.46 107.67 31.80
CA GLY A 40 -118.02 106.97 33.02
C GLY A 40 -117.17 105.73 32.77
N ILE A 41 -116.64 105.53 31.55
CA ILE A 41 -115.87 104.34 31.16
C ILE A 41 -114.40 104.72 30.96
N GLU A 42 -113.49 103.98 31.61
CA GLU A 42 -112.04 104.10 31.43
C GLU A 42 -111.50 102.82 30.76
N ILE A 43 -110.78 103.00 29.65
CA ILE A 43 -110.15 101.91 28.89
C ILE A 43 -108.71 101.75 29.39
N LEU A 44 -108.42 100.58 29.96
CA LEU A 44 -107.11 100.25 30.53
C LEU A 44 -106.16 99.62 29.51
N ASP A 45 -106.67 98.80 28.59
CA ASP A 45 -105.84 98.10 27.61
C ASP A 45 -106.56 97.90 26.27
N VAL A 46 -105.80 97.80 25.18
CA VAL A 46 -106.31 97.63 23.82
C VAL A 46 -105.52 96.53 23.11
N ILE A 47 -106.21 95.42 22.83
CA ILE A 47 -105.65 94.28 22.09
C ILE A 47 -106.03 94.40 20.61
N ILE A 48 -105.02 94.45 19.73
CA ILE A 48 -105.22 94.43 18.28
C ILE A 48 -105.33 92.97 17.82
N THR A 49 -106.54 92.51 17.53
CA THR A 49 -106.82 91.09 17.20
C THR A 49 -106.68 90.76 15.71
N ARG A 50 -106.92 91.71 14.81
CA ARG A 50 -106.74 91.53 13.36
C ARG A 50 -106.10 92.77 12.76
N VAL A 51 -104.89 92.59 12.22
CA VAL A 51 -104.24 93.58 11.36
C VAL A 51 -104.49 93.14 9.92
N GLN A 52 -105.36 93.84 9.20
CA GLN A 52 -105.48 93.67 7.75
C GLN A 52 -104.31 94.39 7.09
N LEU A 53 -103.22 93.67 6.90
CA LEU A 53 -102.11 94.11 6.08
C LEU A 53 -102.56 94.06 4.61
N ASN A 54 -102.15 95.05 3.81
CA ASN A 54 -102.33 95.00 2.36
C ASN A 54 -101.76 93.66 1.85
N PRO A 55 -102.51 92.85 1.07
CA PRO A 55 -102.05 91.56 0.57
C PRO A 55 -100.67 91.62 -0.11
N GLU A 56 -100.31 92.77 -0.67
CA GLU A 56 -99.00 93.00 -1.28
C GLU A 56 -97.83 92.93 -0.27
N ILE A 57 -98.00 93.48 0.94
CA ILE A 57 -96.95 93.45 1.99
C ILE A 57 -96.87 92.06 2.64
N ALA A 58 -98.02 91.40 2.81
CA ALA A 58 -98.07 90.03 3.33
C ALA A 58 -97.37 89.05 2.38
N ASN A 59 -97.58 89.21 1.07
CA ASN A 59 -96.89 88.44 0.04
C ASN A 59 -95.38 88.72 0.05
N GLN A 60 -94.94 89.98 0.13
CA GLN A 60 -93.52 90.34 0.21
C GLN A 60 -92.84 89.78 1.46
N MET A 61 -93.50 89.77 2.62
CA MET A 61 -92.96 89.16 3.83
C MET A 61 -92.87 87.63 3.71
N THR A 62 -93.92 86.99 3.19
CA THR A 62 -93.94 85.54 2.97
C THR A 62 -92.84 85.13 1.98
N GLU A 63 -92.68 85.87 0.89
CA GLU A 63 -91.64 85.63 -0.11
C GLU A 63 -90.22 85.80 0.49
N LYS A 64 -89.99 86.85 1.29
CA LYS A 64 -88.72 87.03 2.01
C LYS A 64 -88.45 85.91 3.02
N THR A 65 -89.44 85.53 3.81
CA THR A 65 -89.31 84.42 4.78
C THR A 65 -89.07 83.09 4.08
N MET A 66 -89.68 82.85 2.92
CA MET A 66 -89.45 81.68 2.09
C MET A 66 -88.03 81.66 1.50
N VAL A 67 -87.52 82.80 1.04
CA VAL A 67 -86.13 82.91 0.56
C VAL A 67 -85.13 82.66 1.69
N ILE A 68 -85.37 83.23 2.88
CA ILE A 68 -84.52 83.01 4.06
C ILE A 68 -84.56 81.54 4.48
N SER A 69 -85.75 80.92 4.50
CA SER A 69 -85.89 79.49 4.87
C SER A 69 -85.22 78.58 3.85
N ARG A 70 -85.41 78.82 2.55
CA ARG A 70 -84.71 78.08 1.48
C ARG A 70 -83.20 78.25 1.56
N GLN A 71 -82.71 79.45 1.86
CA GLN A 71 -81.28 79.71 2.00
C GLN A 71 -80.69 79.04 3.26
N ALA A 72 -81.44 79.03 4.37
CA ALA A 72 -81.04 78.33 5.59
C ALA A 72 -81.00 76.81 5.39
N GLU A 73 -82.01 76.25 4.71
CA GLU A 73 -82.08 74.84 4.33
C GLU A 73 -80.90 74.47 3.42
N GLN A 74 -80.65 75.23 2.35
CA GLN A 74 -79.51 75.00 1.46
C GLN A 74 -78.16 75.04 2.19
N ARG A 75 -77.97 75.99 3.11
CA ARG A 75 -76.75 76.06 3.94
C ARG A 75 -76.62 74.85 4.85
N MET A 76 -77.71 74.39 5.45
CA MET A 76 -77.72 73.23 6.32
C MET A 76 -77.41 71.94 5.54
N THR A 77 -77.98 71.78 4.34
CA THR A 77 -77.66 70.67 3.44
C THR A 77 -76.19 70.70 3.00
N GLN A 78 -75.67 71.87 2.63
CA GLN A 78 -74.25 72.02 2.28
C GLN A 78 -73.33 71.71 3.45
N MET A 79 -73.67 72.12 4.67
CA MET A 79 -72.89 71.77 5.86
C MET A 79 -72.92 70.27 6.16
N SER A 80 -74.07 69.62 6.01
CA SER A 80 -74.19 68.16 6.17
C SER A 80 -73.32 67.43 5.14
N GLN A 81 -73.38 67.83 3.87
CA GLN A 81 -72.55 67.26 2.80
C GLN A 81 -71.06 67.49 3.05
N MET A 82 -70.67 68.67 3.53
CA MET A 82 -69.28 68.93 3.91
C MET A 82 -68.80 68.07 5.08
N GLN A 83 -69.67 67.80 6.07
CA GLN A 83 -69.32 66.90 7.18
C GLN A 83 -69.18 65.46 6.71
N GLU A 84 -70.10 64.97 5.88
CA GLU A 84 -70.01 63.64 5.28
C GLU A 84 -68.74 63.47 4.43
N LEU A 85 -68.40 64.49 3.63
CA LEU A 85 -67.15 64.52 2.88
C LEU A 85 -65.94 64.48 3.81
N GLY A 86 -65.90 65.34 4.83
CA GLY A 86 -64.81 65.36 5.82
C GLY A 86 -64.63 64.01 6.52
N PHE A 87 -65.72 63.37 6.96
CA PHE A 87 -65.64 62.04 7.56
C PHE A 87 -65.20 60.96 6.58
N SER A 88 -65.61 61.04 5.31
CA SER A 88 -65.17 60.08 4.28
C SER A 88 -63.67 60.22 3.97
N GLU A 89 -63.16 61.44 3.91
CA GLU A 89 -61.74 61.74 3.71
C GLU A 89 -60.91 61.30 4.92
N GLU A 90 -61.37 61.60 6.14
CA GLU A 90 -60.73 61.10 7.36
C GLU A 90 -60.69 59.57 7.39
N LEU A 91 -61.79 58.90 7.05
CA LEU A 91 -61.83 57.44 7.07
C LEU A 91 -60.94 56.80 6.00
N THR A 92 -60.89 57.38 4.80
CA THR A 92 -60.00 56.91 3.72
C THR A 92 -58.53 57.14 4.05
N THR A 93 -58.17 58.30 4.59
CA THR A 93 -56.79 58.59 5.03
C THR A 93 -56.35 57.68 6.16
N LEU A 94 -57.23 57.36 7.12
CA LEU A 94 -56.93 56.45 8.22
C LEU A 94 -56.75 55.00 7.73
N LEU A 95 -57.60 54.54 6.80
CA LEU A 95 -57.45 53.23 6.15
C LEU A 95 -56.15 53.15 5.34
N GLN A 96 -55.81 54.21 4.59
CA GLN A 96 -54.57 54.27 3.83
C GLN A 96 -53.36 54.19 4.78
N ALA A 97 -53.33 55.00 5.83
CA ALA A 97 -52.26 54.99 6.83
C ALA A 97 -52.10 53.61 7.49
N TYR A 98 -53.21 52.94 7.83
CA TYR A 98 -53.17 51.59 8.37
C TYR A 98 -52.63 50.56 7.36
N SER A 99 -53.00 50.68 6.08
CA SER A 99 -52.47 49.80 5.04
C SER A 99 -50.97 50.02 4.81
N GLU A 100 -50.51 51.27 4.85
CA GLU A 100 -49.11 51.65 4.71
C GLU A 100 -48.28 51.13 5.88
N GLU A 101 -48.82 51.19 7.11
CA GLU A 101 -48.18 50.63 8.31
C GLU A 101 -48.05 49.09 8.20
N GLN A 102 -49.14 48.39 7.84
CA GLN A 102 -49.10 46.94 7.65
C GLN A 102 -48.11 46.51 6.56
N ASP A 103 -48.07 47.23 5.44
CA ASP A 103 -47.16 46.90 4.35
C ASP A 103 -45.71 47.24 4.71
N GLY A 104 -45.49 48.28 5.52
CA GLY A 104 -44.21 48.59 6.14
C GLY A 104 -43.71 47.45 7.03
N GLU A 105 -44.55 46.94 7.93
CA GLU A 105 -44.21 45.81 8.81
C GLU A 105 -43.94 44.53 8.00
N LYS A 106 -44.78 44.20 7.00
CA LYS A 106 -44.55 43.05 6.12
C LYS A 106 -43.25 43.20 5.33
N ALA A 107 -42.95 44.38 4.81
CA ALA A 107 -41.71 44.64 4.09
C ALA A 107 -40.49 44.52 5.02
N GLN A 108 -40.63 44.92 6.29
CA GLN A 108 -39.56 44.74 7.27
C GLN A 108 -39.37 43.27 7.65
N GLY A 109 -40.46 42.54 7.92
CA GLY A 109 -40.41 41.11 8.19
C GLY A 109 -39.80 40.31 7.04
N THR A 110 -40.13 40.63 5.79
CA THR A 110 -39.51 39.97 4.62
C THR A 110 -38.03 40.29 4.49
N LYS A 111 -37.59 41.52 4.79
CA LYS A 111 -36.16 41.88 4.83
C LYS A 111 -35.41 41.09 5.91
N GLU A 112 -35.97 40.98 7.11
CA GLU A 112 -35.36 40.22 8.21
C GLU A 112 -35.23 38.74 7.86
N ILE A 113 -36.30 38.13 7.31
CA ILE A 113 -36.27 36.75 6.83
C ILE A 113 -35.18 36.59 5.76
N GLN A 114 -35.08 37.49 4.78
CA GLN A 114 -34.06 37.41 3.74
C GLN A 114 -32.63 37.52 4.31
N VAL A 115 -32.39 38.39 5.30
CA VAL A 115 -31.09 38.49 5.96
C VAL A 115 -30.74 37.18 6.66
N VAL A 116 -31.67 36.62 7.43
CA VAL A 116 -31.47 35.35 8.14
C VAL A 116 -31.27 34.18 7.16
N THR A 117 -31.99 34.18 6.04
CA THR A 117 -31.84 33.12 5.03
C THR A 117 -30.44 33.19 4.40
N LYS A 118 -29.97 34.39 4.06
CA LYS A 118 -28.63 34.61 3.51
C LYS A 118 -27.53 34.21 4.50
N THR A 119 -27.67 34.54 5.78
CA THR A 119 -26.67 34.15 6.78
C THR A 119 -26.64 32.64 6.97
N LEU A 120 -27.80 31.98 6.95
CA LEU A 120 -27.89 30.53 7.04
C LEU A 120 -27.27 29.84 5.82
N ASP A 121 -27.48 30.36 4.61
CA ASP A 121 -26.86 29.84 3.40
C ASP A 121 -25.34 30.02 3.41
N LEU A 122 -24.84 31.16 3.88
CA LEU A 122 -23.40 31.38 4.08
C LEU A 122 -22.80 30.39 5.08
N GLN A 123 -23.45 30.18 6.23
CA GLN A 123 -23.00 29.21 7.24
C GLN A 123 -23.01 27.78 6.70
N ARG A 124 -24.02 27.40 5.90
CA ARG A 124 -24.07 26.09 5.24
C ARG A 124 -22.93 25.93 4.24
N ALA A 125 -22.64 26.95 3.44
CA ALA A 125 -21.54 26.93 2.49
C ALA A 125 -20.18 26.83 3.20
N GLU A 126 -19.99 27.55 4.30
CA GLU A 126 -18.78 27.45 5.12
C GLU A 126 -18.64 26.08 5.78
N ALA A 127 -19.71 25.54 6.35
CA ALA A 127 -19.71 24.19 6.93
C ALA A 127 -19.39 23.12 5.88
N ALA A 128 -19.95 23.23 4.68
CA ALA A 128 -19.66 22.32 3.57
C ALA A 128 -18.18 22.42 3.13
N LYS A 129 -17.63 23.64 3.06
CA LYS A 129 -16.21 23.87 2.75
C LYS A 129 -15.30 23.28 3.83
N GLN A 130 -15.64 23.47 5.11
CA GLN A 130 -14.89 22.89 6.23
C GLN A 130 -14.96 21.37 6.21
N GLN A 131 -16.13 20.78 5.97
CA GLN A 131 -16.29 19.33 5.86
C GLN A 131 -15.45 18.76 4.71
N ALA A 132 -15.43 19.43 3.56
CA ALA A 132 -14.59 19.03 2.42
C ALA A 132 -13.10 19.11 2.76
N ALA A 133 -12.65 20.18 3.43
CA ALA A 133 -11.27 20.33 3.86
C ALA A 133 -10.84 19.24 4.86
N VAL A 134 -11.70 18.93 5.84
CA VAL A 134 -11.45 17.85 6.81
C VAL A 134 -11.40 16.48 6.12
N ALA A 135 -12.26 16.23 5.14
CA ALA A 135 -12.25 14.99 4.38
C ALA A 135 -10.96 14.84 3.55
N GLU A 136 -10.50 15.92 2.93
CA GLU A 136 -9.24 15.94 2.18
C GLU A 136 -8.03 15.72 3.09
N GLU A 137 -7.97 16.42 4.23
CA GLU A 137 -6.90 16.26 5.22
C GLU A 137 -6.86 14.84 5.79
N ALA A 138 -8.03 14.27 6.13
CA ALA A 138 -8.13 12.88 6.57
C ALA A 138 -7.66 11.91 5.48
N GLY A 139 -8.01 12.17 4.21
CA GLY A 139 -7.54 11.39 3.06
C GLY A 139 -6.02 11.41 2.91
N VAL A 140 -5.40 12.60 2.99
CA VAL A 140 -3.94 12.76 2.94
C VAL A 140 -3.27 12.06 4.13
N SER A 141 -3.82 12.19 5.33
CA SER A 141 -3.30 11.53 6.53
C SER A 141 -3.32 10.00 6.39
N VAL A 142 -4.42 9.43 5.92
CA VAL A 142 -4.52 7.98 5.65
C VAL A 142 -3.51 7.54 4.58
N GLN A 143 -3.32 8.33 3.52
CA GLN A 143 -2.31 8.04 2.50
C GLN A 143 -0.88 8.07 3.06
N MET A 144 -0.56 9.06 3.90
CA MET A 144 0.74 9.16 4.58
C MET A 144 1.00 7.96 5.50
N ILE A 145 0.01 7.57 6.32
CA ILE A 145 0.11 6.40 7.19
C ILE A 145 0.33 5.13 6.36
N ASN A 146 -0.42 4.96 5.28
CA ASN A 146 -0.26 3.81 4.39
C ASN A 146 1.09 3.78 3.69
N ALA A 147 1.62 4.93 3.27
CA ALA A 147 2.93 5.04 2.66
C ALA A 147 4.05 4.69 3.65
N GLU A 148 3.98 5.19 4.88
CA GLU A 148 4.97 4.87 5.92
C GLU A 148 4.88 3.39 6.34
N ALA A 149 3.68 2.84 6.50
CA ALA A 149 3.48 1.42 6.78
C ALA A 149 4.06 0.52 5.67
N ARG A 150 3.87 0.89 4.39
CA ARG A 150 4.47 0.18 3.25
C ARG A 150 5.99 0.27 3.23
N LYS A 151 6.54 1.44 3.58
CA LYS A 151 7.98 1.65 3.66
C LYS A 151 8.60 0.83 4.79
N GLU A 152 7.99 0.80 5.96
CA GLU A 152 8.48 0.00 7.10
C GLU A 152 8.37 -1.51 6.82
N THR A 153 7.26 -1.97 6.26
CA THR A 153 7.14 -3.38 5.83
C THR A 153 8.18 -3.74 4.77
N SER A 154 8.43 -2.86 3.79
CA SER A 154 9.49 -3.07 2.79
C SER A 154 10.88 -3.15 3.43
N LYS A 155 11.19 -2.30 4.41
CA LYS A 155 12.47 -2.37 5.16
C LYS A 155 12.60 -3.69 5.90
N LEU A 156 11.53 -4.14 6.57
CA LEU A 156 11.53 -5.42 7.30
C LEU A 156 11.73 -6.60 6.36
N VAL A 157 11.07 -6.61 5.19
CA VAL A 157 11.24 -7.68 4.19
C VAL A 157 12.67 -7.69 3.65
N VAL A 158 13.23 -6.54 3.28
CA VAL A 158 14.62 -6.46 2.80
C VAL A 158 15.61 -6.86 3.90
N GLY A 159 15.41 -6.40 5.13
CA GLY A 159 16.25 -6.77 6.28
C GLY A 159 16.20 -8.27 6.59
N SER A 160 15.00 -8.86 6.61
CA SER A 160 14.82 -10.30 6.79
C SER A 160 15.45 -11.10 5.64
N GLY A 161 15.29 -10.62 4.40
CA GLY A 161 15.95 -11.19 3.23
C GLY A 161 17.47 -11.19 3.38
N ALA A 162 18.08 -10.06 3.74
CA ALA A 162 19.53 -9.97 3.95
C ALA A 162 20.04 -10.93 5.03
N VAL A 163 19.33 -11.02 6.17
CA VAL A 163 19.70 -11.93 7.27
C VAL A 163 19.57 -13.40 6.83
N THR A 164 18.47 -13.77 6.18
CA THR A 164 18.28 -15.15 5.70
C THR A 164 19.31 -15.53 4.64
N THR A 165 19.63 -14.64 3.68
CA THR A 165 20.70 -14.88 2.72
C THR A 165 22.06 -15.03 3.40
N GLY A 166 22.36 -14.21 4.42
CA GLY A 166 23.60 -14.31 5.18
C GLY A 166 23.72 -15.65 5.92
N LEU A 167 22.63 -16.12 6.53
CA LEU A 167 22.58 -17.42 7.20
C LEU A 167 22.75 -18.58 6.23
N VAL A 168 22.11 -18.51 5.05
CA VAL A 168 22.25 -19.54 4.02
C VAL A 168 23.69 -19.60 3.52
N SER A 169 24.30 -18.45 3.18
CA SER A 169 25.69 -18.41 2.73
C SER A 169 26.68 -18.89 3.80
N ALA A 170 26.43 -18.57 5.08
CA ALA A 170 27.24 -19.07 6.18
C ALA A 170 27.11 -20.60 6.35
N ALA A 171 25.89 -21.13 6.28
CA ALA A 171 25.62 -22.57 6.36
C ALA A 171 26.21 -23.33 5.16
N GLU A 172 26.15 -22.77 3.95
CA GLU A 172 26.78 -23.34 2.75
C GLU A 172 28.30 -23.38 2.87
N ALA A 173 28.91 -22.30 3.38
CA ALA A 173 30.35 -22.25 3.63
C ALA A 173 30.77 -23.28 4.68
N GLU A 174 30.04 -23.41 5.79
CA GLU A 174 30.29 -24.41 6.82
C GLU A 174 30.12 -25.84 6.29
N ALA A 175 29.06 -26.10 5.52
CA ALA A 175 28.85 -27.40 4.88
C ALA A 175 29.96 -27.74 3.89
N ALA A 176 30.48 -26.76 3.14
CA ALA A 176 31.59 -26.95 2.22
C ALA A 176 32.89 -27.28 2.96
N LEU A 177 33.18 -26.59 4.07
CA LEU A 177 34.33 -26.88 4.92
C LEU A 177 34.23 -28.30 5.50
N ALA A 178 33.08 -28.68 6.07
CA ALA A 178 32.86 -30.00 6.63
C ALA A 178 33.03 -31.12 5.58
N ARG A 179 32.57 -30.89 4.34
CA ARG A 179 32.81 -31.82 3.21
C ARG A 179 34.29 -31.94 2.86
N ALA A 180 34.99 -30.81 2.74
CA ALA A 180 36.41 -30.82 2.45
C ALA A 180 37.24 -31.52 3.54
N GLU A 181 36.87 -31.36 4.82
CA GLU A 181 37.48 -32.07 5.93
C GLU A 181 37.21 -33.57 5.86
N CYS A 182 35.97 -33.98 5.57
CA CYS A 182 35.61 -35.37 5.39
C CYS A 182 36.40 -36.02 4.22
N ASP A 183 36.47 -35.35 3.07
CA ASP A 183 37.21 -35.83 1.89
C ASP A 183 38.71 -35.95 2.20
N LYS A 184 39.29 -34.97 2.90
CA LYS A 184 40.66 -35.03 3.40
C LYS A 184 40.86 -36.23 4.31
N HIS A 185 39.97 -36.45 5.28
CA HIS A 185 40.06 -37.57 6.21
C HIS A 185 39.98 -38.92 5.48
N VAL A 186 39.04 -39.08 4.54
CA VAL A 186 38.91 -40.29 3.73
C VAL A 186 40.18 -40.53 2.90
N ALA A 187 40.71 -39.49 2.24
CA ALA A 187 41.94 -39.60 1.46
C ALA A 187 43.14 -40.00 2.33
N THR A 188 43.29 -39.40 3.52
CA THR A 188 44.36 -39.76 4.45
C THR A 188 44.22 -41.21 4.95
N ALA A 189 43.02 -41.65 5.30
CA ALA A 189 42.77 -43.00 5.76
C ALA A 189 43.05 -44.04 4.66
N LEU A 190 42.66 -43.75 3.42
CA LEU A 190 42.98 -44.61 2.26
C LEU A 190 44.48 -44.67 2.01
N ALA A 191 45.18 -43.54 2.02
CA ALA A 191 46.64 -43.49 1.84
C ALA A 191 47.38 -44.26 2.95
N GLU A 192 46.94 -44.16 4.21
CA GLU A 192 47.47 -44.95 5.32
C GLU A 192 47.23 -46.45 5.15
N ALA A 193 46.03 -46.84 4.68
CA ALA A 193 45.70 -48.23 4.41
C ALA A 193 46.57 -48.79 3.27
N GLU A 194 46.74 -48.04 2.18
CA GLU A 194 47.61 -48.41 1.06
C GLU A 194 49.07 -48.54 1.48
N LEU A 195 49.57 -47.59 2.29
CA LEU A 195 50.92 -47.64 2.85
C LEU A 195 51.11 -48.90 3.70
N LYS A 196 50.13 -49.25 4.55
CA LYS A 196 50.16 -50.50 5.33
C LYS A 196 50.14 -51.74 4.44
N VAL A 197 49.33 -51.75 3.38
CA VAL A 197 49.30 -52.86 2.40
C VAL A 197 50.65 -52.99 1.70
N ALA A 198 51.25 -51.88 1.26
CA ALA A 198 52.56 -51.87 0.61
C ALA A 198 53.67 -52.35 1.57
N GLN A 199 53.66 -51.89 2.83
CA GLN A 199 54.58 -52.38 3.86
C GLN A 199 54.42 -53.88 4.12
N ASN A 200 53.18 -54.37 4.21
CA ASN A 200 52.90 -55.79 4.41
C ASN A 200 53.35 -56.63 3.21
N LYS A 201 53.11 -56.17 1.98
CA LYS A 201 53.61 -56.81 0.75
C LYS A 201 55.14 -56.83 0.71
N SER A 202 55.79 -55.73 1.08
CA SER A 202 57.25 -55.63 1.16
C SER A 202 57.82 -56.60 2.20
N LYS A 203 57.25 -56.65 3.41
CA LYS A 203 57.63 -57.62 4.44
C LYS A 203 57.42 -59.06 4.00
N ALA A 204 56.28 -59.36 3.36
CA ALA A 204 56.01 -60.69 2.81
C ALA A 204 57.05 -61.08 1.75
N ALA A 205 57.38 -60.17 0.82
CA ALA A 205 58.42 -60.39 -0.19
C ALA A 205 59.80 -60.60 0.45
N GLN A 206 60.16 -59.83 1.48
CA GLN A 206 61.42 -60.02 2.22
C GLN A 206 61.48 -61.40 2.89
N VAL A 207 60.38 -61.86 3.50
CA VAL A 207 60.30 -63.19 4.12
C VAL A 207 60.42 -64.30 3.07
N VAL A 208 59.75 -64.16 1.92
CA VAL A 208 59.85 -65.11 0.80
C VAL A 208 61.28 -65.15 0.27
N ASN A 209 61.88 -63.99 -0.03
CA ASN A 209 63.26 -63.91 -0.51
C ASN A 209 64.26 -64.55 0.47
N ALA A 210 64.09 -64.31 1.78
CA ALA A 210 64.94 -64.93 2.80
C ALA A 210 64.73 -66.46 2.89
N ALA A 211 63.51 -66.95 2.68
CA ALA A 211 63.22 -68.38 2.62
C ALA A 211 63.82 -69.02 1.36
N GLU A 212 63.70 -68.36 0.21
CA GLU A 212 64.29 -68.77 -1.07
C GLU A 212 65.81 -68.78 -1.01
N GLU A 213 66.43 -67.80 -0.36
CA GLU A 213 67.88 -67.75 -0.16
C GLU A 213 68.36 -68.98 0.62
N LYS A 214 67.72 -69.28 1.76
CA LYS A 214 68.03 -70.47 2.56
C LYS A 214 67.76 -71.77 1.78
N ALA A 215 66.65 -71.85 1.06
CA ALA A 215 66.31 -73.00 0.25
C ALA A 215 67.33 -73.22 -0.89
N SER A 216 67.77 -72.15 -1.55
CA SER A 216 68.78 -72.17 -2.61
C SER A 216 70.12 -72.69 -2.09
N GLN A 217 70.57 -72.22 -0.92
CA GLN A 217 71.79 -72.73 -0.27
C GLN A 217 71.69 -74.24 0.04
N MET A 218 70.55 -74.68 0.60
CA MET A 218 70.31 -76.09 0.90
C MET A 218 70.23 -76.95 -0.37
N LEU A 219 69.63 -76.43 -1.43
CA LEU A 219 69.51 -77.11 -2.72
C LEU A 219 70.86 -77.21 -3.43
N ALA A 220 71.69 -76.17 -3.36
CA ALA A 220 73.07 -76.22 -3.84
C ALA A 220 73.90 -77.26 -3.09
N ALA A 221 73.80 -77.30 -1.75
CA ALA A 221 74.45 -78.31 -0.93
C ALA A 221 73.97 -79.73 -1.28
N ARG A 222 72.66 -79.92 -1.47
CA ARG A 222 72.08 -81.20 -1.91
C ARG A 222 72.58 -81.63 -3.28
N ARG A 223 72.60 -80.72 -4.27
CA ARG A 223 73.14 -81.02 -5.61
C ARG A 223 74.62 -81.39 -5.57
N ALA A 224 75.41 -80.71 -4.74
CA ALA A 224 76.81 -81.04 -4.54
C ALA A 224 76.96 -82.46 -3.96
N PHE A 225 76.17 -82.79 -2.93
CA PHE A 225 76.12 -84.13 -2.35
C PHE A 225 75.73 -85.21 -3.36
N GLU A 226 74.62 -85.01 -4.10
CA GLU A 226 74.18 -85.94 -5.16
C GLU A 226 75.27 -86.11 -6.24
N THR A 227 75.99 -85.04 -6.59
CA THR A 227 77.12 -85.13 -7.54
C THR A 227 78.28 -85.92 -6.95
N HIS A 228 78.58 -85.77 -5.66
CA HIS A 228 79.60 -86.56 -4.96
C HIS A 228 79.19 -88.04 -4.88
N GLU A 229 77.92 -88.33 -4.58
CA GLU A 229 77.37 -89.68 -4.56
C GLU A 229 77.44 -90.33 -5.94
N MET A 230 77.06 -89.62 -7.01
CA MET A 230 77.24 -90.09 -8.39
C MET A 230 78.72 -90.36 -8.71
N LYS A 231 79.65 -89.50 -8.27
CA LYS A 231 81.09 -89.73 -8.44
C LYS A 231 81.55 -91.00 -7.73
N ILE A 232 81.10 -91.22 -6.48
CA ILE A 232 81.39 -92.46 -5.74
C ILE A 232 80.83 -93.66 -6.50
N GLY A 233 79.59 -93.59 -6.98
CA GLY A 233 79.01 -94.66 -7.80
C GLY A 233 79.81 -94.94 -9.08
N VAL A 234 80.35 -93.91 -9.73
CA VAL A 234 81.26 -94.07 -10.88
C VAL A 234 82.59 -94.71 -10.45
N TYR A 235 83.16 -94.31 -9.31
CA TYR A 235 84.38 -94.94 -8.77
C TYR A 235 84.16 -96.41 -8.39
N ASP A 236 83.03 -96.74 -7.78
CA ASP A 236 82.65 -98.13 -7.46
C ASP A 236 82.46 -98.95 -8.74
N ALA A 237 81.80 -98.39 -9.76
CA ALA A 237 81.63 -99.04 -11.06
C ALA A 237 82.97 -99.21 -11.82
N LEU A 238 83.93 -98.29 -11.64
CA LEU A 238 85.29 -98.41 -12.15
C LEU A 238 86.07 -99.48 -11.39
N ALA A 239 85.95 -99.54 -10.06
CA ALA A 239 86.60 -100.54 -9.21
C ALA A 239 86.07 -101.96 -9.46
N ALA A 240 84.78 -102.11 -9.75
CA ALA A 240 84.16 -103.38 -10.09
C ALA A 240 84.51 -103.88 -11.52
N ASN A 241 85.03 -102.99 -12.38
CA ASN A 241 85.48 -103.37 -13.71
C ASN A 241 86.96 -103.78 -13.69
N GLU A 242 87.21 -105.09 -13.60
CA GLU A 242 88.56 -105.70 -13.66
C GLU A 242 89.33 -105.43 -14.96
N LYS A 243 88.67 -104.89 -16.01
CA LYS A 243 89.27 -104.59 -17.33
C LYS A 243 89.75 -103.14 -17.48
N VAL A 244 89.63 -102.31 -16.45
CA VAL A 244 90.07 -100.91 -16.51
C VAL A 244 91.51 -100.80 -16.05
N VAL A 245 92.40 -100.42 -16.96
CA VAL A 245 93.81 -100.13 -16.68
C VAL A 245 93.94 -98.65 -16.31
N ILE A 246 94.31 -98.38 -15.06
CA ILE A 246 94.64 -97.02 -14.61
C ILE A 246 96.02 -96.66 -15.16
N ALA A 247 96.07 -95.72 -16.09
CA ALA A 247 97.32 -95.18 -16.62
C ALA A 247 97.81 -94.01 -15.75
N ASP A 248 99.00 -94.13 -15.17
CA ASP A 248 99.71 -93.00 -14.58
C ASP A 248 100.29 -92.11 -15.70
N ALA A 249 100.23 -90.79 -15.53
CA ALA A 249 100.60 -89.80 -16.55
C ALA A 249 102.11 -89.77 -16.87
N ALA A 250 102.94 -90.49 -16.11
CA ALA A 250 104.40 -90.43 -16.16
C ALA A 250 105.08 -91.36 -17.20
N GLY A 251 104.34 -92.17 -17.97
CA GLY A 251 104.97 -93.11 -18.91
C GLY A 251 104.09 -93.53 -20.09
N PRO A 252 103.91 -92.68 -21.13
CA PRO A 252 102.99 -92.94 -22.24
C PRO A 252 103.44 -94.10 -23.16
N ARG A 253 104.70 -94.53 -23.11
CA ARG A 253 105.25 -95.55 -24.04
C ARG A 253 105.00 -96.99 -23.59
N ALA A 254 105.12 -97.28 -22.29
CA ALA A 254 104.86 -98.62 -21.76
C ALA A 254 103.36 -98.95 -21.72
N THR A 255 102.54 -97.93 -21.46
CA THR A 255 101.07 -98.03 -21.49
C THR A 255 100.54 -98.22 -22.91
N GLN A 256 101.11 -97.57 -23.93
CA GLN A 256 100.74 -97.83 -25.32
C GLN A 256 101.10 -99.24 -25.78
N ALA A 257 102.23 -99.79 -25.32
CA ALA A 257 102.65 -101.16 -25.62
C ALA A 257 101.68 -102.20 -25.02
N LEU A 258 101.34 -102.07 -23.73
CA LEU A 258 100.38 -102.96 -23.06
C LEU A 258 98.96 -102.82 -23.62
N LEU A 259 98.54 -101.61 -24.02
CA LEU A 259 97.26 -101.38 -24.67
C LEU A 259 97.22 -102.05 -26.06
N SER A 260 98.33 -101.96 -26.82
CA SER A 260 98.43 -102.63 -28.13
C SER A 260 98.47 -104.15 -28.03
N GLU A 261 99.07 -104.70 -26.97
CA GLU A 261 99.13 -106.14 -26.71
C GLU A 261 97.77 -106.70 -26.26
N ALA A 262 97.03 -105.99 -25.40
CA ALA A 262 95.68 -106.37 -24.98
C ALA A 262 94.67 -106.30 -26.15
N ILE A 263 94.83 -105.36 -27.09
CA ILE A 263 94.00 -105.26 -28.30
C ILE A 263 94.33 -106.38 -29.30
N LEU A 264 95.59 -106.81 -29.39
CA LEU A 264 95.99 -107.96 -30.22
C LEU A 264 95.50 -109.30 -29.64
N ALA A 265 95.52 -109.48 -28.31
CA ALA A 265 95.04 -110.69 -27.65
C ALA A 265 93.50 -110.88 -27.73
N GLY A 266 92.73 -109.80 -27.87
CA GLY A 266 91.26 -109.83 -27.91
C GLY A 266 90.62 -110.10 -29.28
N HIS A 267 91.41 -110.20 -30.37
CA HIS A 267 90.91 -110.25 -31.75
C HIS A 267 91.47 -111.41 -32.59
N GLU A 268 91.48 -112.64 -32.04
CA GLU A 268 91.64 -113.86 -32.83
C GLU A 268 90.38 -114.12 -33.69
N GLY A 269 90.46 -113.84 -35.00
CA GLY A 269 89.58 -114.47 -35.98
C GLY A 269 88.46 -113.65 -36.66
N ARG A 270 88.50 -112.30 -36.68
CA ARG A 270 87.61 -111.47 -37.54
C ARG A 270 88.32 -110.29 -38.21
N ASP A 271 87.80 -109.90 -39.38
CA ASP A 271 88.31 -108.98 -40.41
C ASP A 271 89.00 -107.67 -39.94
N PRO A 272 89.94 -107.11 -40.73
CA PRO A 272 90.88 -106.10 -40.26
C PRO A 272 90.22 -104.74 -39.98
N ALA A 273 89.90 -104.48 -38.71
CA ALA A 273 89.56 -103.15 -38.23
C ALA A 273 90.79 -102.22 -38.30
N ARG A 274 90.58 -100.94 -38.62
CA ARG A 274 91.63 -99.89 -38.68
C ARG A 274 92.54 -99.88 -37.43
N ALA A 275 91.99 -100.26 -36.27
CA ALA A 275 92.74 -100.39 -35.03
C ALA A 275 93.84 -101.46 -35.07
N ARG A 276 93.64 -102.59 -35.76
CA ARG A 276 94.65 -103.63 -35.97
C ARG A 276 95.78 -103.15 -36.87
N VAL A 277 95.46 -102.42 -37.95
CA VAL A 277 96.49 -101.85 -38.85
C VAL A 277 97.35 -100.83 -38.12
N VAL A 278 96.75 -100.01 -37.24
CA VAL A 278 97.49 -99.03 -36.43
C VAL A 278 98.31 -99.72 -35.34
N ALA A 279 97.79 -100.79 -34.71
CA ALA A 279 98.54 -101.59 -33.75
C ALA A 279 99.70 -102.37 -34.40
N GLU A 280 99.48 -103.02 -35.55
CA GLU A 280 100.53 -103.66 -36.35
C GLU A 280 101.57 -102.64 -36.84
N ALA A 281 101.16 -101.44 -37.28
CA ALA A 281 102.09 -100.38 -37.65
C ALA A 281 102.93 -99.86 -36.46
N ALA A 282 102.35 -99.81 -35.25
CA ALA A 282 103.08 -99.43 -34.04
C ALA A 282 104.08 -100.51 -33.59
N VAL A 283 103.72 -101.79 -33.68
CA VAL A 283 104.61 -102.92 -33.39
C VAL A 283 105.73 -103.02 -34.44
N MET A 284 105.40 -102.87 -35.73
CA MET A 284 106.38 -102.90 -36.83
C MET A 284 107.35 -101.72 -36.80
N ARG A 285 106.91 -100.53 -36.36
CA ARG A 285 107.81 -99.39 -36.13
C ARG A 285 108.83 -99.67 -35.02
N ASN A 286 108.40 -100.35 -33.94
CA ASN A 286 109.31 -100.75 -32.86
C ASN A 286 110.24 -101.92 -33.23
N LEU A 287 109.88 -102.75 -34.23
CA LEU A 287 110.73 -103.81 -34.78
C LEU A 287 111.73 -103.27 -35.82
N ALA A 288 111.34 -102.26 -36.61
CA ALA A 288 112.22 -101.59 -37.57
C ALA A 288 113.34 -100.77 -36.89
N ASP A 289 113.07 -100.19 -35.71
CA ASP A 289 114.08 -99.49 -34.91
C ASP A 289 115.08 -100.45 -34.20
N ASN A 290 114.90 -101.78 -34.29
CA ASN A 290 115.80 -102.80 -33.70
C ASN A 290 116.71 -103.53 -34.71
N LEU A 291 116.69 -103.18 -36.00
CA LEU A 291 117.47 -103.83 -37.08
C LEU A 291 118.55 -102.95 -37.73
N VAL A 292 118.90 -101.83 -37.09
CA VAL A 292 120.12 -101.06 -37.37
C VAL A 292 120.95 -100.97 -36.09
N PRO A 293 122.06 -101.72 -35.99
CA PRO A 293 123.04 -101.53 -34.93
C PRO A 293 124.29 -100.79 -35.44
N PRO A 294 125.06 -100.17 -34.53
CA PRO A 294 124.75 -98.99 -33.73
C PRO A 294 124.82 -97.65 -34.52
#